data_AF-A0A3B0CDC8-F1
#
_entry.id   AF-A0A3B0CDC8-F1
#
_cell.length_a   1.000
_cell.length_b   1.000
_cell.length_c   1.000
_cell.angle_alpha   90.00
_cell.angle_beta   90.00
_cell.angle_gamma   90.00
#
_symmetry.space_group_name_H-M   'P 1'
#
loop_
_entity.id
_entity.type
_entity.pdbx_description
1 polymer ?
#
loop_
_entity_poly.entity_id
_entity_poly.type
_entity_poly.pdbx_seq_one_letter_code
_entity_poly.pdbx_strand_id
1 'polypeptide(L)'
;MKWLNVLREGATRAADKAQRTVEVTKLAAQISGKRRLIRDVQRQIGAAVHEANKRGDFTAARPEVTLLSAHIDGLERQIGVLELELQRLNREKTCPCGRIVPFSARYCPDCGKPFVIRPETVDEALEVEASLHCIRCDAEMGEDDKYCFRCGSDQSEDGGASARIEE
;
A
#
# COMPACT_ATOMS: atom_id res chain seq x y z
N MET A 1 -46.46 2.45 -0.28
CA MET A 1 -45.41 3.49 -0.40
C MET A 1 -44.05 2.83 -0.75
N LYS A 2 -43.88 2.30 -1.96
CA LYS A 2 -42.61 1.67 -2.41
C LYS A 2 -41.86 2.53 -3.44
N TRP A 3 -42.62 3.29 -4.24
CA TRP A 3 -42.11 4.15 -5.31
C TRP A 3 -41.36 5.40 -4.80
N LEU A 4 -41.78 6.00 -3.69
CA LEU A 4 -41.05 7.10 -3.04
C LEU A 4 -39.66 6.69 -2.54
N ASN A 5 -39.53 5.49 -1.99
CA ASN A 5 -38.24 4.96 -1.53
C ASN A 5 -37.29 4.71 -2.71
N VAL A 6 -37.79 4.14 -3.81
CA VAL A 6 -36.99 3.92 -5.03
C VAL A 6 -36.51 5.26 -5.62
N LEU A 7 -37.37 6.29 -5.65
CA LEU A 7 -36.99 7.63 -6.12
C LEU A 7 -35.94 8.27 -5.21
N ARG A 8 -36.12 8.19 -3.89
CA ARG A 8 -35.17 8.68 -2.89
C ARG A 8 -33.83 7.96 -2.96
N GLU A 9 -33.84 6.63 -3.09
CA GLU A 9 -32.64 5.81 -3.32
C GLU A 9 -31.91 6.21 -4.60
N GLY A 10 -32.64 6.42 -5.72
CA GLY A 10 -32.07 6.89 -6.98
C GLY A 10 -31.38 8.25 -6.84
N ALA A 11 -32.04 9.21 -6.17
CA ALA A 11 -31.48 10.52 -5.90
C ALA A 11 -30.22 10.45 -5.01
N THR A 12 -30.23 9.65 -3.94
CA THR A 12 -29.07 9.47 -3.07
C THR A 12 -27.89 8.83 -3.80
N ARG A 13 -28.12 7.78 -4.61
CA ARG A 13 -27.05 7.14 -5.41
C ARG A 13 -26.43 8.08 -6.44
N ALA A 14 -27.25 8.93 -7.07
CA ALA A 14 -26.76 9.92 -8.02
C ALA A 14 -25.90 10.99 -7.33
N ALA A 15 -26.34 11.47 -6.16
CA ALA A 15 -25.57 12.41 -5.34
C ALA A 15 -24.25 11.80 -4.87
N ASP A 16 -24.25 10.55 -4.37
CA ASP A 16 -23.05 9.85 -3.92
C ASP A 16 -22.04 9.67 -5.06
N LYS A 17 -22.50 9.30 -6.26
CA LYS A 17 -21.63 9.12 -7.42
C LYS A 17 -21.02 10.45 -7.89
N ALA A 18 -21.82 11.52 -7.89
CA ALA A 18 -21.35 12.86 -8.23
C ALA A 18 -20.31 13.36 -7.21
N GLN A 19 -20.57 13.19 -5.91
CA GLN A 19 -19.66 13.57 -4.83
C GLN A 19 -18.31 12.86 -4.95
N ARG A 20 -18.32 11.53 -5.17
CA ARG A 20 -17.09 10.75 -5.38
C ARG A 20 -16.29 11.25 -6.58
N THR A 21 -16.95 11.62 -7.67
CA THR A 21 -16.28 12.12 -8.88
C THR A 21 -15.56 13.45 -8.61
N VAL A 22 -16.18 14.33 -7.84
CA VAL A 22 -15.59 15.61 -7.43
C VAL A 22 -14.37 15.38 -6.54
N GLU A 23 -14.47 14.49 -5.57
CA GLU A 23 -13.36 14.14 -4.67
C GLU A 23 -12.17 13.53 -5.43
N VAL A 24 -12.44 12.58 -6.32
CA VAL A 24 -11.43 11.99 -7.22
C VAL A 24 -10.72 13.07 -8.04
N THR A 25 -11.49 13.95 -8.67
CA THR A 25 -10.93 15.04 -9.50
C THR A 25 -10.08 16.00 -8.67
N LYS A 26 -10.52 16.32 -7.44
CA LYS A 26 -9.79 17.19 -6.51
C LYS A 26 -8.45 16.57 -6.10
N LEU A 27 -8.45 15.29 -5.72
CA LEU A 27 -7.22 14.58 -5.33
C LEU A 27 -6.25 14.46 -6.51
N ALA A 28 -6.76 14.11 -7.70
CA ALA A 28 -5.96 14.04 -8.93
C ALA A 28 -5.30 15.38 -9.29
N ALA A 29 -6.03 16.49 -9.11
CA ALA A 29 -5.49 17.84 -9.30
C ALA A 29 -4.39 18.16 -8.27
N GLN A 30 -4.59 17.80 -7.00
CA GLN A 30 -3.57 17.99 -5.94
C GLN A 30 -2.29 17.20 -6.23
N ILE A 31 -2.41 15.92 -6.62
CA ILE A 31 -1.27 15.08 -7.03
C ILE A 31 -0.53 15.73 -8.19
N SER A 32 -1.26 16.14 -9.23
CA SER A 32 -0.68 16.78 -10.41
C SER A 32 0.06 18.08 -10.07
N GLY A 33 -0.52 18.89 -9.17
CA GLY A 33 0.11 20.11 -8.65
C GLY A 33 1.42 19.83 -7.91
N LYS A 34 1.43 18.85 -6.99
CA LYS A 34 2.64 18.46 -6.26
C LYS A 34 3.72 17.88 -7.18
N ARG A 35 3.35 17.07 -8.16
CA ARG A 35 4.28 16.57 -9.19
C ARG A 35 4.90 17.71 -10.00
N ARG A 36 4.16 18.78 -10.25
CA ARG A 36 4.72 20.00 -10.87
C ARG A 36 5.73 20.68 -9.96
N LEU A 37 5.42 20.84 -8.68
CA LEU A 37 6.36 21.40 -7.70
C LEU A 37 7.66 20.59 -7.63
N ILE A 38 7.58 19.25 -7.62
CA ILE A 38 8.79 18.39 -7.67
C ILE A 38 9.65 18.73 -8.90
N ARG A 39 9.04 18.84 -10.09
CA ARG A 39 9.79 19.21 -11.31
C ARG A 39 10.44 20.59 -11.19
N ASP A 40 9.78 21.54 -10.56
CA ASP A 40 10.34 22.88 -10.36
C ASP A 40 11.49 22.86 -9.35
N VAL A 41 11.41 22.07 -8.27
CA VAL A 41 12.51 21.87 -7.31
C VAL A 41 13.69 21.14 -7.96
N GLN A 42 13.43 20.12 -8.80
CA GLN A 42 14.48 19.43 -9.56
C GLN A 42 15.24 20.39 -10.49
N ARG A 43 14.55 21.36 -11.11
CA ARG A 43 15.19 22.40 -11.90
C ARG A 43 16.09 23.31 -11.04
N GLN A 44 15.67 23.64 -9.82
CA GLN A 44 16.49 24.43 -8.89
C GLN A 44 17.76 23.68 -8.48
N ILE A 45 17.64 22.39 -8.16
CA ILE A 45 18.79 21.51 -7.91
C ILE A 45 19.76 21.53 -9.10
N GLY A 46 19.23 21.34 -10.31
CA GLY A 46 20.03 21.36 -11.54
C GLY A 46 20.76 22.71 -11.74
N ALA A 47 20.10 23.82 -11.45
CA ALA A 47 20.69 25.15 -11.52
C ALA A 47 21.83 25.32 -10.50
N ALA A 48 21.61 24.91 -9.24
CA ALA A 48 22.62 24.99 -8.18
C ALA A 48 23.87 24.16 -8.52
N VAL A 49 23.67 22.92 -8.98
CA VAL A 49 24.77 22.03 -9.40
C VAL A 49 25.51 22.58 -10.62
N HIS A 50 24.80 23.11 -11.61
CA HIS A 50 25.41 23.69 -12.80
C HIS A 50 26.26 24.92 -12.46
N GLU A 51 25.79 25.78 -11.55
CA GLU A 51 26.53 26.95 -11.11
C GLU A 51 27.79 26.56 -10.32
N ALA A 52 27.68 25.58 -9.43
CA ALA A 52 28.84 25.00 -8.76
C ALA A 52 29.87 24.39 -9.75
N ASN A 53 29.40 23.71 -10.79
CA ASN A 53 30.27 23.17 -11.84
C ASN A 53 31.05 24.28 -12.56
N LYS A 54 30.41 25.41 -12.89
CA LYS A 54 31.11 26.56 -13.52
C LYS A 54 32.22 27.13 -12.64
N ARG A 55 32.02 27.09 -11.32
CA ARG A 55 32.99 27.57 -10.32
C ARG A 55 34.07 26.53 -10.00
N GLY A 56 33.90 25.29 -10.46
CA GLY A 56 34.79 24.17 -10.13
C GLY A 56 34.68 23.69 -8.68
N ASP A 57 33.61 24.09 -7.97
CA ASP A 57 33.40 23.74 -6.56
C ASP A 57 31.98 23.24 -6.31
N PHE A 58 31.84 21.91 -6.30
CA PHE A 58 30.59 21.23 -5.98
C PHE A 58 30.24 21.22 -4.50
N THR A 59 31.22 21.47 -3.61
CA THR A 59 30.95 21.47 -2.17
C THR A 59 30.09 22.65 -1.76
N ALA A 60 30.21 23.78 -2.46
CA ALA A 60 29.39 24.97 -2.26
C ALA A 60 27.88 24.74 -2.51
N ALA A 61 27.50 23.86 -3.45
CA ALA A 61 26.09 23.56 -3.74
C ALA A 61 25.47 22.53 -2.79
N ARG A 62 26.28 21.76 -2.06
CA ARG A 62 25.82 20.64 -1.24
C ARG A 62 24.72 21.00 -0.23
N PRO A 63 24.81 22.11 0.53
CA PRO A 63 23.76 22.46 1.50
C PRO A 63 22.41 22.74 0.83
N GLU A 64 22.42 23.50 -0.27
CA GLU A 64 21.22 23.84 -1.03
C GLU A 64 20.59 22.60 -1.66
N VAL A 65 21.40 21.76 -2.32
CA VAL A 65 20.92 20.50 -2.91
C VAL A 65 20.30 19.60 -1.83
N THR A 66 20.93 19.47 -0.66
CA THR A 66 20.41 18.66 0.45
C THR A 66 19.03 19.15 0.90
N LEU A 67 18.86 20.47 1.06
CA LEU A 67 17.59 21.07 1.47
C LEU A 67 16.50 20.88 0.40
N LEU A 68 16.83 21.09 -0.86
CA LEU A 68 15.89 20.92 -1.98
C LEU A 68 15.50 19.44 -2.16
N SER A 69 16.44 18.50 -1.97
CA SER A 69 16.15 17.06 -1.97
C SER A 69 15.18 16.68 -0.86
N ALA A 70 15.40 17.16 0.38
CA ALA A 70 14.47 16.91 1.48
C ALA A 70 13.06 17.47 1.20
N HIS A 71 12.97 18.58 0.46
CA HIS A 71 11.68 19.12 0.02
C HIS A 71 10.99 18.19 -0.99
N ILE A 72 11.73 17.61 -1.94
CA ILE A 72 11.19 16.58 -2.86
C ILE A 72 10.66 15.38 -2.07
N ASP A 73 11.43 14.85 -1.13
CA ASP A 73 11.01 13.71 -0.30
C ASP A 73 9.72 14.02 0.48
N GLY A 74 9.55 15.27 0.93
CA GLY A 74 8.32 15.74 1.55
C GLY A 74 7.12 15.74 0.59
N LEU A 75 7.31 16.22 -0.64
CA LEU A 75 6.27 16.24 -1.67
C LEU A 75 5.89 14.83 -2.12
N GLU A 76 6.86 13.93 -2.28
CA GLU A 76 6.63 12.53 -2.66
C GLU A 76 5.83 11.78 -1.60
N ARG A 77 6.16 11.95 -0.31
CA ARG A 77 5.34 11.40 0.79
C ARG A 77 3.89 11.90 0.74
N GLN A 78 3.69 13.20 0.48
CA GLN A 78 2.35 13.76 0.35
C GLN A 78 1.60 13.20 -0.86
N ILE A 79 2.28 12.97 -1.98
CA ILE A 79 1.69 12.30 -3.15
C ILE A 79 1.26 10.88 -2.79
N GLY A 80 2.11 10.11 -2.11
CA GLY A 80 1.78 8.74 -1.69
C GLY A 80 0.52 8.68 -0.82
N VAL A 81 0.35 9.61 0.14
CA VAL A 81 -0.87 9.71 0.95
C VAL A 81 -2.10 9.98 0.09
N LEU A 82 -2.01 10.90 -0.88
CA LEU A 82 -3.12 11.23 -1.78
C LEU A 82 -3.47 10.08 -2.73
N GLU A 83 -2.47 9.33 -3.20
CA GLU A 83 -2.65 8.17 -4.08
C GLU A 83 -3.34 7.01 -3.34
N LEU A 84 -2.99 6.76 -2.07
CA LEU A 84 -3.68 5.79 -1.23
C LEU A 84 -5.16 6.18 -1.01
N GLU A 85 -5.42 7.46 -0.78
CA GLU A 85 -6.81 7.95 -0.62
C GLU A 85 -7.60 7.81 -1.93
N LEU A 86 -6.98 8.07 -3.08
CA LEU A 86 -7.59 7.88 -4.39
C LEU A 86 -7.95 6.41 -4.65
N GLN A 87 -7.04 5.49 -4.31
CA GLN A 87 -7.29 4.04 -4.37
C GLN A 87 -8.47 3.62 -3.49
N ARG A 88 -8.54 4.15 -2.26
CA ARG A 88 -9.64 3.91 -1.33
C ARG A 88 -10.99 4.36 -1.89
N LEU A 89 -11.04 5.56 -2.48
CA LEU A 89 -12.25 6.10 -3.11
C LEU A 89 -12.69 5.30 -4.34
N ASN A 90 -11.73 4.84 -5.16
CA ASN A 90 -11.99 4.02 -6.34
C ASN A 90 -12.28 2.55 -6.01
N ARG A 91 -12.09 2.10 -4.76
CA ARG A 91 -12.10 0.67 -4.37
C ARG A 91 -11.14 -0.15 -5.23
N GLU A 92 -9.95 0.39 -5.43
CA GLU A 92 -8.87 -0.22 -6.20
C GLU A 92 -7.67 -0.45 -5.29
N LYS A 93 -6.83 -1.43 -5.66
CA LYS A 93 -5.54 -1.70 -5.01
C LYS A 93 -4.46 -1.92 -6.06
N THR A 94 -3.23 -1.56 -5.75
CA THR A 94 -2.08 -1.79 -6.63
C THR A 94 -1.34 -3.05 -6.22
N CYS A 95 -1.12 -3.95 -7.18
CA CYS A 95 -0.28 -5.12 -7.02
C CYS A 95 1.20 -4.74 -6.97
N PRO A 96 2.07 -5.49 -6.28
CA PRO A 96 3.52 -5.30 -6.34
C PRO A 96 4.11 -5.34 -7.77
N CYS A 97 3.42 -5.95 -8.74
CA CYS A 97 3.82 -5.90 -10.14
C CYS A 97 3.47 -4.59 -10.87
N GLY A 98 2.76 -3.66 -10.22
CA GLY A 98 2.33 -2.37 -10.78
C GLY A 98 0.90 -2.35 -11.32
N ARG A 99 0.19 -3.49 -11.39
CA ARG A 99 -1.20 -3.54 -11.88
C ARG A 99 -2.19 -2.99 -10.85
N ILE A 100 -3.05 -2.07 -11.28
CA ILE A 100 -4.22 -1.63 -10.51
C ILE A 100 -5.37 -2.60 -10.77
N VAL A 101 -5.97 -3.12 -9.69
CA VAL A 101 -7.09 -4.07 -9.71
C VAL A 101 -8.18 -3.66 -8.72
N PRO A 102 -9.43 -4.12 -8.90
CA PRO A 102 -10.47 -3.92 -7.88
C PRO A 102 -10.07 -4.48 -6.53
N PHE A 103 -10.52 -3.85 -5.45
CA PHE A 103 -10.20 -4.26 -4.08
C PHE A 103 -10.62 -5.72 -3.79
N SER A 104 -11.73 -6.15 -4.38
CA SER A 104 -12.28 -7.51 -4.29
C SER A 104 -11.48 -8.59 -5.05
N ALA A 105 -10.49 -8.22 -5.86
CA ALA A 105 -9.69 -9.18 -6.61
C ALA A 105 -8.88 -10.07 -5.66
N ARG A 106 -9.03 -11.40 -5.76
CA ARG A 106 -8.27 -12.38 -4.96
C ARG A 106 -6.87 -12.67 -5.53
N TYR A 107 -6.71 -12.53 -6.84
CA TYR A 107 -5.45 -12.74 -7.57
C TYR A 107 -5.20 -11.61 -8.55
N CYS A 108 -3.93 -11.33 -8.86
CA CYS A 108 -3.59 -10.39 -9.92
C CYS A 108 -3.83 -11.03 -11.30
N PRO A 109 -4.59 -10.40 -12.21
CA PRO A 109 -4.83 -10.94 -13.55
C PRO A 109 -3.57 -10.96 -14.43
N ASP A 110 -2.56 -10.14 -14.11
CA ASP A 110 -1.33 -10.04 -14.91
C ASP A 110 -0.22 -10.95 -14.37
N CYS A 111 0.04 -10.93 -13.06
CA CYS A 111 1.17 -11.68 -12.48
C CYS A 111 0.76 -12.96 -11.73
N GLY A 112 -0.53 -13.27 -11.62
CA GLY A 112 -1.06 -14.46 -10.95
C GLY A 112 -0.89 -14.50 -9.43
N LYS A 113 -0.15 -13.57 -8.82
CA LYS A 113 0.08 -13.56 -7.37
C LYS A 113 -1.24 -13.40 -6.60
N PRO A 114 -1.48 -14.21 -5.56
CA PRO A 114 -2.60 -14.01 -4.66
C PRO A 114 -2.41 -12.72 -3.88
N PHE A 115 -3.49 -11.98 -3.69
CA PHE A 115 -3.52 -10.89 -2.72
C PHE A 115 -3.81 -11.50 -1.35
N VAL A 116 -3.03 -11.14 -0.34
CA VAL A 116 -3.36 -11.47 1.06
C VAL A 116 -4.60 -10.67 1.42
N ILE A 117 -5.76 -11.30 1.35
CA ILE A 117 -7.02 -10.74 1.79
C ILE A 117 -6.99 -10.88 3.30
N ARG A 118 -6.89 -9.75 4.01
CA ARG A 118 -7.18 -9.75 5.44
C ARG A 118 -8.69 -10.00 5.55
N PRO A 119 -9.15 -11.07 6.22
CA PRO A 119 -10.58 -11.37 6.31
C PRO A 119 -11.31 -10.18 6.92
N GLU A 120 -12.43 -9.78 6.30
CA GLU A 120 -13.24 -8.62 6.75
C GLU A 120 -14.10 -8.98 7.98
N THR A 121 -14.15 -10.26 8.36
CA THR A 121 -14.94 -10.78 9.49
C THR A 121 -14.07 -11.62 10.42
N VAL A 122 -14.40 -11.58 11.71
CA VAL A 122 -13.77 -12.40 12.75
C VAL A 122 -14.00 -13.90 12.54
N ASP A 123 -15.09 -14.29 11.87
CA ASP A 123 -15.39 -15.69 11.55
C ASP A 123 -14.45 -16.26 10.48
N GLU A 124 -14.04 -15.47 9.47
CA GLU A 124 -13.09 -15.90 8.43
C GLU A 124 -11.62 -15.86 8.90
N ALA A 125 -11.31 -15.18 10.00
CA ALA A 125 -9.97 -15.13 10.57
C ALA A 125 -9.60 -16.41 11.34
N LEU A 126 -10.59 -17.12 11.89
CA LEU A 126 -10.39 -18.34 12.69
C LEU A 126 -10.01 -19.56 11.84
N GLU A 127 -10.37 -19.61 10.55
CA GLU A 127 -10.00 -20.72 9.66
C GLU A 127 -8.58 -20.60 9.08
N VAL A 128 -7.89 -19.47 9.29
CA VAL A 128 -6.53 -19.22 8.77
C VAL A 128 -5.46 -19.56 9.82
N GLU A 129 -5.85 -20.03 11.01
CA GLU A 129 -4.90 -20.40 12.04
C GLU A 129 -4.24 -21.77 11.77
N ALA A 130 -2.90 -21.73 11.68
CA ALA A 130 -1.92 -22.79 11.93
C ALA A 130 -1.71 -23.90 10.87
N SER A 131 -1.19 -23.54 9.69
CA SER A 131 -0.33 -24.49 8.96
C SER A 131 1.09 -24.45 9.54
N LEU A 132 1.46 -25.48 10.30
CA LEU A 132 2.81 -25.64 10.85
C LEU A 132 3.78 -25.98 9.70
N HIS A 133 4.90 -25.26 9.59
CA HIS A 133 5.92 -25.53 8.56
C HIS A 133 7.27 -25.84 9.22
N CYS A 134 7.99 -26.80 8.64
CA CYS A 134 9.31 -27.18 9.15
C CYS A 134 10.32 -26.02 9.00
N ILE A 135 11.01 -25.66 10.09
CA ILE A 135 12.01 -24.58 10.12
C ILE A 135 13.20 -24.79 9.17
N ARG A 136 13.45 -26.04 8.77
CA ARG A 136 14.63 -26.42 8.00
C ARG A 136 14.37 -26.62 6.51
N CYS A 137 13.24 -27.22 6.16
CA CYS A 137 12.94 -27.60 4.77
C CYS A 137 11.59 -27.08 4.27
N ASP A 138 10.89 -26.28 5.08
CA ASP A 138 9.62 -25.64 4.74
C ASP A 138 8.52 -26.62 4.29
N ALA A 139 8.59 -27.86 4.77
CA ALA A 139 7.54 -28.85 4.54
C ALA A 139 6.39 -28.59 5.51
N GLU A 140 5.16 -28.60 5.01
CA GLU A 140 3.93 -28.55 5.81
C GLU A 140 3.90 -29.75 6.78
N MET A 141 3.55 -29.51 8.04
CA MET A 141 3.53 -30.49 9.12
C MET A 141 2.18 -30.49 9.84
N GLY A 142 1.78 -31.63 10.41
CA GLY A 142 0.62 -31.70 11.28
C GLY A 142 0.88 -31.00 12.62
N GLU A 143 -0.20 -30.57 13.29
CA GLU A 143 -0.14 -29.84 14.56
C GLU A 143 0.61 -30.58 15.68
N ASP A 144 0.70 -31.92 15.60
CA ASP A 144 1.34 -32.79 16.61
C ASP A 144 2.70 -33.39 16.16
N ASP A 145 3.21 -33.05 14.98
CA ASP A 145 4.43 -33.67 14.43
C ASP A 145 5.70 -33.09 15.09
N LYS A 146 6.36 -33.90 15.93
CA LYS A 146 7.62 -33.51 16.60
C LYS A 146 8.84 -33.52 15.67
N TYR A 147 8.77 -34.29 14.59
CA TYR A 147 9.85 -34.44 13.62
C TYR A 147 9.31 -34.25 12.21
N CYS A 148 10.04 -33.53 11.37
CA CYS A 148 9.66 -33.38 9.97
C CYS A 148 9.79 -34.72 9.22
N PHE A 149 8.70 -35.19 8.58
CA PHE A 149 8.73 -36.43 7.78
C PHE A 149 9.69 -36.37 6.59
N ARG A 150 10.02 -35.17 6.12
CA ARG A 150 10.86 -34.98 4.92
C ARG A 150 12.35 -34.88 5.24
N CYS A 151 12.72 -34.21 6.32
CA CYS A 151 14.13 -33.95 6.64
C CYS A 151 14.59 -34.47 8.00
N GLY A 152 13.68 -35.00 8.82
CA GLY A 152 13.99 -35.65 10.09
C GLY A 152 14.45 -34.69 11.21
N SER A 153 14.35 -33.37 11.02
CA SER A 153 14.68 -32.42 12.08
C SER A 153 13.62 -32.39 13.17
N ASP A 154 14.07 -32.33 14.42
CA ASP A 154 13.25 -32.09 15.61
C ASP A 154 12.72 -30.65 15.59
N GLN A 155 11.43 -30.48 15.89
CA GLN A 155 10.72 -29.19 15.95
C GLN A 155 10.20 -28.88 17.37
N SER A 156 10.62 -29.64 18.38
CA SER A 156 10.11 -29.54 19.76
C SER A 156 10.63 -28.37 20.60
N GLU A 157 11.53 -27.54 20.06
CA GLU A 157 11.98 -26.30 20.71
C GLU A 157 11.58 -25.08 19.84
N ASP A 158 10.64 -24.31 20.39
CA ASP A 158 10.07 -23.01 19.93
C ASP A 158 8.89 -23.01 18.94
N GLY A 159 7.84 -23.76 19.26
CA GLY A 159 6.51 -23.66 18.63
C GLY A 159 5.39 -23.29 19.62
N GLY A 160 5.19 -21.98 19.85
CA GLY A 160 3.91 -21.31 20.22
C GLY A 160 3.04 -21.84 21.36
N ALA A 161 2.99 -21.10 22.50
CA ALA A 161 1.74 -20.61 23.13
C ALA A 161 1.98 -20.11 24.57
N SER A 162 1.82 -18.80 24.83
CA SER A 162 0.97 -18.27 25.92
C SER A 162 1.23 -16.78 26.17
N ALA A 163 0.27 -15.95 25.76
CA ALA A 163 -0.08 -14.77 26.52
C ALA A 163 -1.61 -14.72 26.62
N ARG A 164 -2.15 -15.46 27.60
CA ARG A 164 -3.48 -15.21 28.17
C ARG A 164 -3.38 -13.91 28.96
N ILE A 165 -4.23 -12.94 28.63
CA ILE A 165 -4.54 -11.80 29.50
C ILE A 165 -5.86 -12.16 30.18
N GLU A 166 -5.83 -12.35 31.49
CA GLU A 166 -7.01 -12.28 32.36
C GLU A 166 -6.67 -11.41 33.58
N GLU A 167 -7.60 -10.46 33.82
CA GLU A 167 -7.83 -9.53 34.93
C GLU A 167 -6.85 -8.38 35.22
#